data_AF-F2L0E8-F1
#
_entry.id   AF-F2L0E8-F1
#
_cell.length_a   1.000
_cell.length_b   1.000
_cell.length_c   1.000
_cell.angle_alpha   90.00
_cell.angle_beta   90.00
_cell.angle_gamma   90.00
#
_symmetry.space_group_name_H-M   'P 1'
#
loop_
_entity.id
_entity.type
_entity.pdbx_description
1 polymer ?
#
loop_
_entity_poly.entity_id
_entity_poly.type
_entity_poly.pdbx_seq_one_letter_code
_entity_poly.pdbx_strand_id
1 'polypeptide(L)'
;MDKVVAVLRLLARAYLIGNCWYCADLLGKLSSGGGDAVSLLLEAYRLASTISAQRQKVSGVECCLAAPLRQGLEPEVCQIYGGVVASGVCCLVCGDLPDEEEYLEAARAVAESGLVGRAAAAAQAPS
;
A
#
# COMPACT_ATOMS: atom_id res chain seq x y z
N MET A 1 2.65 -10.38 11.43
CA MET A 1 2.15 -8.98 11.26
C MET A 1 2.86 -8.27 10.12
N ASP A 2 4.20 -8.36 10.02
CA ASP A 2 5.01 -7.62 9.04
C ASP A 2 4.55 -7.77 7.59
N LYS A 3 4.16 -8.98 7.16
CA LYS A 3 3.61 -9.23 5.82
C LYS A 3 2.35 -8.41 5.54
N VAL A 4 1.42 -8.35 6.51
CA VAL A 4 0.22 -7.52 6.41
C VAL A 4 0.59 -6.04 6.32
N VAL A 5 1.50 -5.58 7.18
CA VAL A 5 1.95 -4.19 7.18
C VAL A 5 2.63 -3.84 5.86
N ALA A 6 3.43 -4.72 5.26
CA ALA A 6 4.07 -4.49 3.97
C ALA A 6 3.04 -4.24 2.84
N VAL A 7 2.00 -5.08 2.76
CA VAL A 7 0.91 -4.93 1.79
C VAL A 7 0.14 -3.64 2.03
N LEU A 8 -0.29 -3.37 3.27
CA LEU A 8 -1.04 -2.17 3.60
C LEU A 8 -0.20 -0.90 3.38
N ARG A 9 1.12 -0.97 3.57
CA ARG A 9 2.03 0.15 3.32
C ARG A 9 2.09 0.49 1.84
N LEU A 10 2.10 -0.51 0.94
CA LEU A 10 1.99 -0.25 -0.49
C LEU A 10 0.70 0.52 -0.82
N LEU A 11 -0.43 0.11 -0.25
CA LEU A 11 -1.71 0.80 -0.44
C LEU A 11 -1.72 2.22 0.14
N ALA A 12 -1.15 2.40 1.33
CA ALA A 12 -1.05 3.71 1.97
C ALA A 12 -0.22 4.67 1.11
N ARG A 13 0.90 4.20 0.58
CA ARG A 13 1.73 4.99 -0.33
C ARG A 13 1.04 5.21 -1.69
N ALA A 14 0.33 4.22 -2.22
CA ALA A 14 -0.47 4.37 -3.43
C ALA A 14 -1.58 5.42 -3.27
N TYR A 15 -2.15 5.56 -2.06
CA TYR A 15 -3.04 6.67 -1.74
C TYR A 15 -2.29 8.00 -1.65
N LEU A 16 -1.28 8.08 -0.78
CA LEU A 16 -0.58 9.32 -0.44
C LEU A 16 0.19 9.92 -1.61
N ILE A 17 0.75 9.06 -2.48
CA ILE A 17 1.55 9.45 -3.65
C ILE A 17 0.76 9.37 -4.95
N GLY A 18 -0.06 8.32 -5.10
CA GLY A 18 -0.73 7.99 -6.36
C GLY A 18 -2.22 8.34 -6.41
N ASN A 19 -2.76 9.02 -5.39
CA ASN A 19 -4.19 9.36 -5.29
C ASN A 19 -5.14 8.15 -5.40
N CYS A 20 -4.72 6.96 -4.96
CA CYS A 20 -5.60 5.79 -4.89
C CYS A 20 -6.67 5.97 -3.79
N TRP A 21 -7.78 6.63 -4.10
CA TRP A 21 -8.88 6.85 -3.14
C TRP A 21 -9.52 5.56 -2.64
N TYR A 22 -9.56 4.53 -3.48
CA TYR A 22 -10.03 3.21 -3.07
C TYR A 22 -9.10 2.56 -2.03
N CYS A 23 -7.78 2.77 -2.16
CA CYS A 23 -6.81 2.36 -1.14
C CYS A 23 -7.10 3.07 0.19
N ALA A 24 -7.42 4.37 0.16
CA ALA A 24 -7.78 5.14 1.36
C ALA A 24 -9.06 4.62 2.04
N ASP A 25 -10.11 4.36 1.26
CA ASP A 25 -11.37 3.80 1.78
C ASP A 25 -11.15 2.45 2.45
N LEU A 26 -10.38 1.57 1.80
CA LEU A 26 -10.05 0.25 2.34
C LEU A 26 -9.23 0.33 3.64
N LEU A 27 -8.22 1.20 3.68
CA LEU A 27 -7.44 1.46 4.90
C LEU A 27 -8.29 2.06 6.02
N GLY A 28 -9.26 2.92 5.69
CA GLY A 28 -10.23 3.48 6.62
C GLY A 28 -11.13 2.40 7.24
N LYS A 29 -11.64 1.46 6.43
CA LYS A 29 -12.42 0.30 6.89
C LYS A 29 -11.61 -0.60 7.82
N LEU A 30 -10.37 -0.92 7.44
CA LEU A 30 -9.45 -1.71 8.26
C LEU A 30 -9.13 -1.01 9.60
N SER A 31 -8.97 0.30 9.60
CA SER A 31 -8.65 1.10 10.80
C SER A 31 -9.85 1.22 11.75
N SER A 32 -11.07 1.30 11.22
CA SER A 32 -12.31 1.44 11.99
C SER A 32 -12.95 0.12 12.39
N GLY A 33 -12.42 -1.03 11.93
CA GLY A 33 -13.01 -2.34 12.15
C GLY A 33 -14.33 -2.54 11.40
N GLY A 34 -14.53 -1.84 10.29
CA GLY A 34 -15.77 -1.90 9.52
C GLY A 34 -15.79 -3.10 8.58
N GLY A 35 -16.57 -4.15 8.90
CA GLY A 35 -16.76 -5.34 8.06
C GLY A 35 -15.94 -6.54 8.51
N ASP A 36 -15.90 -7.58 7.67
CA ASP A 36 -15.07 -8.77 7.94
C ASP A 36 -13.59 -8.47 7.65
N ALA A 37 -12.78 -8.50 8.71
CA ALA A 37 -11.36 -8.17 8.67
C ALA A 37 -10.57 -9.03 7.67
N VAL A 38 -10.85 -10.33 7.59
CA VAL A 38 -10.13 -11.23 6.67
C VAL A 38 -10.47 -10.91 5.22
N SER A 39 -11.75 -10.67 4.92
CA SER A 39 -12.19 -10.25 3.59
C SER A 39 -11.55 -8.94 3.15
N LEU A 40 -11.48 -7.94 4.03
CA LEU A 40 -10.83 -6.66 3.73
C LEU A 40 -9.32 -6.81 3.50
N LEU A 41 -8.65 -7.67 4.28
CA LEU A 41 -7.23 -7.96 4.09
C LEU A 41 -6.98 -8.71 2.77
N LEU A 42 -7.87 -9.61 2.35
CA LEU A 42 -7.78 -10.26 1.04
C LEU A 42 -7.98 -9.25 -0.11
N GLU A 43 -8.95 -8.35 0.04
CA GLU A 43 -9.18 -7.25 -0.90
C GLU A 43 -7.93 -6.35 -1.01
N ALA A 44 -7.29 -6.07 0.12
CA ALA A 44 -6.06 -5.28 0.17
C ALA A 44 -4.92 -5.97 -0.58
N TYR A 45 -4.76 -7.28 -0.43
CA TYR A 45 -3.77 -8.06 -1.17
C TYR A 45 -4.01 -8.02 -2.67
N ARG A 46 -5.25 -8.26 -3.12
CA ARG A 46 -5.60 -8.20 -4.55
C ARG A 46 -5.32 -6.83 -5.17
N LEU A 47 -5.64 -5.76 -4.43
CA LEU A 47 -5.38 -4.41 -4.87
C LEU A 47 -3.87 -4.12 -4.94
N ALA A 48 -3.11 -4.54 -3.94
CA ALA A 48 -1.65 -4.42 -3.92
C ALA A 48 -1.01 -5.19 -5.09
N SER A 49 -1.45 -6.42 -5.34
CA SER A 49 -1.01 -7.22 -6.49
C SER A 49 -1.35 -6.56 -7.82
N THR A 50 -2.51 -5.92 -7.94
CA THR A 50 -2.90 -5.17 -9.15
C THR A 50 -2.00 -3.95 -9.38
N ILE A 51 -1.72 -3.17 -8.33
CA ILE A 51 -0.78 -2.03 -8.39
C ILE A 51 0.62 -2.51 -8.76
N SER A 52 1.06 -3.60 -8.15
CA SER A 52 2.34 -4.25 -8.40
C SER A 52 2.46 -4.82 -9.81
N ALA A 53 1.38 -5.34 -10.40
CA ALA A 53 1.38 -5.82 -11.79
C ALA A 53 1.54 -4.68 -12.82
N GLN A 54 1.24 -3.43 -12.43
CA GLN A 54 1.38 -2.24 -13.27
C GLN A 54 2.75 -1.56 -13.13
N ARG A 55 3.78 -2.33 -12.74
CA ARG A 55 5.18 -1.88 -12.68
C ARG A 55 5.65 -1.30 -14.03
N GLN A 56 6.28 -0.14 -13.98
CA GLN A 56 6.90 0.50 -15.12
C GLN A 56 8.26 1.10 -14.75
N LYS A 57 9.21 1.08 -15.70
CA LYS A 57 10.52 1.68 -15.49
C LYS A 57 10.50 3.16 -15.87
N VAL A 58 10.70 4.03 -14.90
CA VAL A 58 10.83 5.49 -15.10
C VAL A 58 12.26 5.88 -14.76
N SER A 59 13.05 6.27 -15.77
CA SER A 59 14.43 6.72 -15.60
C SER A 59 15.33 5.80 -14.77
N GLY A 60 15.15 4.49 -14.93
CA GLY A 60 15.93 3.48 -14.21
C GLY A 60 15.26 2.93 -12.96
N VAL A 61 14.22 3.59 -12.44
CA VAL A 61 13.49 3.19 -11.22
C VAL A 61 12.25 2.39 -11.60
N GLU A 62 11.99 1.27 -10.92
CA GLU A 62 10.74 0.53 -11.06
C GLU A 62 9.64 1.17 -10.21
N CYS A 63 8.62 1.69 -10.89
CA CYS A 63 7.51 2.42 -10.31
C CYS A 63 6.23 1.60 -10.39
N CYS A 64 5.54 1.47 -9.27
CA CYS A 64 4.16 1.02 -9.20
C CYS A 64 3.26 2.18 -9.58
N LEU A 65 2.41 1.98 -10.58
CA LEU A 65 1.42 2.97 -10.93
C LEU A 65 0.14 2.75 -10.14
N ALA A 66 -0.25 3.76 -9.38
CA ALA A 66 -1.65 3.96 -9.01
C ALA A 66 -2.18 5.11 -9.87
N ALA A 67 -3.16 4.82 -10.73
CA ALA A 67 -3.76 5.83 -11.58
C ALA A 67 -4.65 6.78 -10.74
N PRO A 68 -4.74 8.08 -11.08
CA PRO A 68 -4.02 8.79 -12.13
C PRO A 68 -2.78 9.53 -11.62
N LEU A 69 -1.65 9.28 -12.28
CA LEU A 69 -0.45 10.13 -12.23
C LEU A 69 -0.83 11.57 -12.61
N ARG A 70 -0.69 12.52 -11.68
CA ARG A 70 -0.69 13.96 -11.99
C ARG A 70 0.64 14.59 -11.55
N GLN A 71 0.87 15.83 -11.97
CA GLN A 71 2.07 16.63 -11.70
C GLN A 71 2.60 16.33 -10.30
N GLY A 72 3.85 15.88 -10.26
CA GLY A 72 4.44 15.23 -9.10
C GLY A 72 4.23 16.04 -7.84
N LEU A 73 3.86 15.35 -6.76
CA LEU A 73 4.05 15.87 -5.41
C LEU A 73 5.41 16.55 -5.31
N GLU A 74 5.49 17.61 -4.51
CA GLU A 74 6.77 18.25 -4.23
C GLU A 74 7.80 17.18 -3.83
N PRO A 75 9.06 17.25 -4.30
CA PRO A 75 10.07 16.24 -4.05
C PRO A 75 10.18 15.80 -2.59
N GLU A 76 10.05 16.75 -1.67
CA GLU A 76 10.08 16.53 -0.22
C GLU A 76 8.89 15.69 0.25
N VAL A 77 7.67 16.01 -0.20
CA VAL A 77 6.45 15.26 0.12
C VAL A 77 6.51 13.86 -0.46
N CYS A 78 7.05 13.71 -1.68
CA CYS A 78 7.29 12.41 -2.29
C CYS A 78 8.15 11.51 -1.40
N GLN A 79 9.27 12.04 -0.89
CA GLN A 79 10.21 11.29 -0.06
C GLN A 79 9.65 10.96 1.33
N ILE A 80 8.94 11.90 1.98
CA ILE A 80 8.30 11.68 3.30
C ILE A 80 7.37 10.46 3.27
N TYR A 81 6.62 10.29 2.17
CA TYR A 81 5.72 9.17 1.99
C TYR A 81 6.36 7.95 1.32
N GLY A 82 7.69 7.91 1.21
CA GLY A 82 8.44 6.74 0.73
C GLY A 82 8.41 6.54 -0.78
N GLY A 83 8.16 7.61 -1.54
CA GLY A 83 8.36 7.67 -2.99
C GLY A 83 9.77 8.11 -3.38
N VAL A 84 10.08 7.95 -4.66
CA VAL A 84 11.35 8.35 -5.29
C VAL A 84 11.06 9.35 -6.39
N VAL A 85 11.81 10.44 -6.49
CA VAL A 85 11.66 11.37 -7.62
C VAL A 85 12.45 10.85 -8.81
N ALA A 86 11.76 10.45 -9.88
CA ALA A 86 12.36 9.97 -11.12
C ALA A 86 11.87 10.84 -12.29
N SER A 87 12.80 11.55 -12.95
CA SER A 87 12.48 12.53 -14.03
C SER A 87 11.38 13.52 -13.67
N GLY A 88 11.41 14.05 -12.44
CA GLY A 88 10.43 15.03 -11.97
C GLY A 88 9.05 14.46 -11.64
N VAL A 89 8.88 13.13 -11.65
CA VAL A 89 7.66 12.44 -11.22
C VAL A 89 7.91 11.72 -9.91
N CYS A 90 6.96 11.81 -8.97
CA CYS A 90 7.01 11.00 -7.76
C CYS A 90 6.61 9.56 -8.07
N CYS A 91 7.55 8.65 -7.89
CA CYS A 91 7.46 7.23 -8.19
C CYS A 91 7.23 6.45 -6.89
N LEU A 92 6.16 5.65 -6.86
CA LEU A 92 5.94 4.67 -5.79
C LEU A 92 6.81 3.43 -6.04
N VAL A 93 7.67 3.08 -5.09
CA VAL A 93 8.43 1.83 -5.17
C VAL A 93 7.54 0.66 -4.73
N CYS A 94 7.43 -0.36 -5.58
CA CYS A 94 6.52 -1.48 -5.39
C CYS A 94 6.82 -2.36 -4.19
N GLY A 95 8.10 -2.51 -3.84
CA GLY A 95 8.55 -3.58 -2.95
C GLY A 95 8.21 -4.97 -3.50
N ASP A 96 8.70 -6.01 -2.83
CA ASP A 96 8.25 -7.37 -3.08
C ASP A 96 7.04 -7.65 -2.19
N LEU A 97 5.97 -8.16 -2.81
CA LEU A 97 4.81 -8.64 -2.08
C LEU A 97 5.13 -10.04 -1.54
N PRO A 98 4.67 -10.38 -0.33
CA PRO A 98 4.71 -11.76 0.13
C PRO A 98 3.88 -12.66 -0.79
N ASP A 99 4.19 -13.95 -0.80
CA ASP A 99 3.33 -14.95 -1.44
C ASP A 99 1.90 -14.90 -0.87
N GLU A 100 0.90 -15.27 -1.69
CA GLU A 100 -0.51 -15.18 -1.31
C GLU A 100 -0.84 -16.10 -0.13
N GLU A 101 -0.32 -17.34 -0.11
CA GLU A 101 -0.58 -18.28 0.97
C GLU A 101 0.02 -17.76 2.29
N GLU A 102 1.28 -17.33 2.23
CA GLU A 102 1.98 -16.73 3.36
C GLU A 102 1.31 -15.46 3.88
N TYR A 103 0.75 -14.65 2.98
CA TYR A 103 -0.01 -13.46 3.34
C TYR A 103 -1.31 -13.84 4.03
N LEU A 104 -2.05 -14.80 3.50
CA LEU A 104 -3.36 -15.19 4.05
C LEU A 104 -3.24 -15.81 5.44
N GLU A 105 -2.20 -16.60 5.68
CA GLU A 105 -1.88 -17.10 7.02
C GLU A 105 -1.64 -15.93 7.99
N ALA A 106 -0.79 -14.98 7.60
CA ALA A 106 -0.50 -13.80 8.42
C ALA A 106 -1.73 -12.90 8.62
N ALA A 107 -2.59 -12.77 7.61
CA ALA A 107 -3.81 -11.98 7.65
C ALA A 107 -4.82 -12.55 8.64
N ARG A 108 -5.03 -13.87 8.63
CA ARG A 108 -5.88 -14.57 9.60
C ARG A 108 -5.37 -14.38 11.03
N ALA A 109 -4.07 -14.61 11.26
CA ALA A 109 -3.48 -14.44 12.57
C ALA A 109 -3.63 -12.99 13.11
N VAL A 110 -3.45 -11.98 12.25
CA VAL A 110 -3.62 -10.56 12.62
C VAL A 110 -5.09 -10.23 12.91
N ALA A 111 -6.03 -10.77 12.13
CA ALA A 111 -7.47 -10.58 12.33
C ALA A 111 -7.94 -11.22 13.64
N GLU A 112 -7.58 -12.48 13.90
CA GLU A 112 -7.92 -13.21 15.12
C GLU A 112 -7.33 -12.56 16.38
N SER A 113 -6.15 -11.96 16.26
CA SER A 113 -5.50 -11.23 17.35
C SER A 113 -6.12 -9.84 17.62
N GLY A 114 -7.07 -9.37 16.80
CA GLY A 114 -7.65 -8.03 16.91
C GLY A 114 -6.67 -6.90 16.59
N LEU A 115 -5.60 -7.19 15.84
CA LEU A 115 -4.48 -6.25 15.59
C LEU A 115 -4.59 -5.53 14.24
N VAL A 116 -5.70 -5.69 13.51
CA VAL A 116 -5.90 -5.11 12.17
C VAL A 116 -5.73 -3.59 12.17
N GLY A 117 -6.39 -2.88 13.09
CA GLY A 117 -6.25 -1.42 13.19
C GLY A 117 -4.82 -0.97 13.50
N ARG A 118 -4.07 -1.75 14.30
CA ARG A 118 -2.64 -1.47 14.56
C ARG A 118 -1.78 -1.70 13.33
N ALA A 119 -2.06 -2.76 12.57
CA ALA A 119 -1.36 -3.02 11.30
C ALA A 119 -1.64 -1.91 10.28
N ALA A 120 -2.89 -1.45 10.17
CA ALA A 120 -3.27 -0.32 9.31
C ALA A 120 -2.60 1.00 9.75
N ALA A 121 -2.50 1.26 11.06
CA ALA A 121 -1.79 2.43 11.58
C ALA A 121 -0.29 2.38 11.30
N ALA A 122 0.35 1.21 11.52
CA ALA A 122 1.78 1.01 11.26
C ALA A 122 2.16 1.13 9.77
N ALA A 123 1.21 0.81 8.88
CA ALA A 123 1.38 0.96 7.43
C ALA A 123 1.34 2.42 6.96
N GLN A 124 0.66 3.31 7.69
CA GLN A 124 0.46 4.73 7.37
C GLN A 124 1.49 5.66 8.01
N ALA A 125 2.38 5.13 8.86
CA ALA A 125 3.45 5.93 9.45
C ALA A 125 4.41 6.47 8.36
N PRO A 126 4.92 7.72 8.51
CA PRO A 126 5.97 8.26 7.64
C PRO A 126 7.20 7.35 7.58
N SER A 127 7.92 7.37 6.45
CA SER A 127 9.11 6.54 6.25
C SER A 127 10.33 7.04 7.01
#